data_AF-K2AL72-F1
#
_entry.id   AF-K2AL72-F1
#
_cell.length_a   1.000
_cell.length_b   1.000
_cell.length_c   1.000
_cell.angle_alpha   90.00
_cell.angle_beta   90.00
_cell.angle_gamma   90.00
#
_symmetry.space_group_name_H-M   'P 1'
#
loop_
_entity.id
_entity.type
_entity.pdbx_description
1 polymer ?
#
loop_
_entity_poly.entity_id
_entity_poly.type
_entity_poly.pdbx_seq_one_letter_code
_entity_poly.pdbx_strand_id
1 'polypeptide(L)'
;VLINITGGPDLSLYEINKACEIIYNNSSPEANIIFGAVINEDMKDEVRVTVIATGFNDDEKVAPKPKEISNITKVPAARPIVTQPEDEIDIPAFLRKHKK
;
A
#
# COMPACT_ATOMS: atom_id res chain seq x y z
N VAL A 1 -11.46 6.27 -12.38
CA VAL A 1 -12.41 5.27 -11.84
C VAL A 1 -13.61 5.17 -12.78
N LEU A 2 -14.01 3.97 -13.17
CA LEU A 2 -15.24 3.72 -13.92
C LEU A 2 -16.22 2.96 -13.02
N ILE A 3 -17.46 3.41 -13.00
CA ILE A 3 -18.55 2.84 -12.19
C ILE A 3 -19.68 2.48 -13.14
N ASN A 4 -20.18 1.24 -13.05
CA ASN A 4 -21.41 0.82 -13.70
C ASN A 4 -22.38 0.28 -12.64
N ILE A 5 -23.57 0.86 -12.59
CA ILE A 5 -24.64 0.46 -11.68
C ILE A 5 -25.73 -0.21 -12.52
N THR A 6 -26.06 -1.45 -12.20
CA THR A 6 -27.15 -2.17 -12.85
C THR A 6 -28.19 -2.54 -11.83
N GLY A 7 -29.45 -2.28 -12.12
CA GLY A 7 -30.55 -2.59 -11.22
C GLY A 7 -31.86 -2.77 -11.96
N GLY A 8 -32.91 -3.06 -11.21
CA GLY A 8 -34.25 -3.22 -11.72
C GLY A 8 -34.87 -1.92 -12.24
N PRO A 9 -36.11 -1.98 -12.75
CA PRO A 9 -36.88 -0.82 -13.19
C PRO A 9 -37.16 0.20 -12.08
N ASP A 10 -37.02 -0.22 -10.83
CA ASP A 10 -37.17 0.56 -9.62
C ASP A 10 -35.89 1.31 -9.21
N LEU A 11 -34.74 1.05 -9.87
CA LEU A 11 -33.48 1.73 -9.59
C LEU A 11 -33.61 3.25 -9.76
N SER A 12 -33.48 3.96 -8.64
CA SER A 12 -33.68 5.40 -8.59
C SER A 12 -32.38 6.20 -8.70
N LEU A 13 -32.50 7.46 -9.16
CA LEU A 13 -31.38 8.40 -9.13
C LEU A 13 -30.83 8.63 -7.72
N TYR A 14 -31.67 8.50 -6.69
CA TYR A 14 -31.24 8.64 -5.30
C TYR A 14 -30.24 7.56 -4.91
N GLU A 15 -30.53 6.29 -5.25
CA GLU A 15 -29.65 5.16 -4.96
C GLU A 15 -28.36 5.22 -5.77
N ILE A 16 -28.47 5.59 -7.06
CA ILE A 16 -27.32 5.84 -7.93
C ILE A 16 -26.41 6.90 -7.30
N ASN A 17 -26.96 8.04 -6.88
CA ASN A 17 -26.20 9.12 -6.28
C ASN A 17 -25.51 8.67 -4.98
N LYS A 18 -26.20 7.92 -4.13
CA LYS A 18 -25.65 7.40 -2.87
C LYS A 18 -24.49 6.43 -3.09
N ALA A 19 -24.60 5.54 -4.07
CA ALA A 19 -23.51 4.63 -4.44
C ALA A 19 -22.29 5.39 -4.99
N CYS A 20 -22.53 6.38 -5.86
CA CYS A 20 -21.47 7.23 -6.39
C CYS A 20 -20.77 8.04 -5.30
N GLU A 21 -21.50 8.62 -4.35
CA GLU A 21 -20.95 9.41 -3.24
C GLU A 21 -20.01 8.58 -2.38
N ILE A 22 -20.38 7.34 -2.06
CA ILE A 22 -19.52 6.42 -1.31
C ILE A 22 -18.21 6.18 -2.06
N ILE A 23 -18.27 5.88 -3.36
CA ILE A 23 -17.07 5.60 -4.16
C ILE A 23 -16.21 6.85 -4.30
N TYR A 24 -16.82 8.03 -4.50
CA TYR A 24 -16.14 9.31 -4.60
C TYR A 24 -15.36 9.62 -3.31
N ASN A 25 -16.00 9.48 -2.15
CA ASN A 25 -15.38 9.76 -0.85
C ASN A 25 -14.22 8.79 -0.50
N ASN A 26 -14.19 7.61 -1.11
CA ASN A 26 -13.12 6.62 -0.94
C ASN A 26 -12.09 6.66 -2.08
N SER A 27 -12.29 7.52 -3.07
CA SER A 27 -11.36 7.72 -4.18
C SER A 27 -10.43 8.90 -3.88
N SER A 28 -9.34 9.01 -4.64
CA SER A 28 -8.46 10.18 -4.55
C SER A 28 -9.21 11.45 -4.99
N PRO A 29 -8.94 12.63 -4.38
CA PRO A 29 -9.61 13.89 -4.73
C PRO A 29 -9.40 14.31 -6.19
N GLU A 30 -8.28 13.92 -6.79
CA GLU A 30 -7.96 14.16 -8.19
C GLU A 30 -8.40 13.03 -9.14
N ALA A 31 -9.07 11.98 -8.63
CA ALA A 31 -9.52 10.88 -9.45
C ALA A 31 -10.66 11.32 -10.40
N ASN A 32 -10.46 11.11 -11.70
CA ASN A 32 -11.54 11.26 -12.67
C ASN A 32 -12.51 10.07 -12.54
N ILE A 33 -13.80 10.35 -12.30
CA ILE A 33 -14.83 9.33 -12.12
C ILE A 33 -15.85 9.40 -13.27
N ILE A 34 -16.06 8.27 -13.94
CA ILE A 34 -17.08 8.11 -14.97
C ILE A 34 -18.12 7.13 -14.43
N PHE A 35 -19.39 7.52 -14.43
CA PHE A 35 -20.48 6.65 -14.00
C PHE A 35 -21.41 6.29 -15.17
N GLY A 36 -21.94 5.07 -15.14
CA GLY A 36 -22.99 4.57 -16.02
C GLY A 36 -24.06 3.84 -15.20
N ALA A 37 -25.28 3.87 -15.72
CA ALA A 37 -26.41 3.15 -15.15
C ALA A 37 -27.11 2.34 -16.25
N VAL A 38 -27.48 1.11 -15.93
CA VAL A 38 -28.19 0.19 -16.83
C VAL A 38 -29.40 -0.36 -16.10
N ILE A 39 -30.56 -0.30 -16.74
CA ILE A 39 -31.78 -0.94 -16.23
C ILE A 39 -31.86 -2.34 -16.82
N ASN A 40 -32.06 -3.33 -15.96
CA ASN A 40 -32.27 -4.71 -16.34
C ASN A 40 -33.54 -5.24 -15.64
N GLU A 41 -34.58 -5.57 -16.41
CA GLU A 41 -35.87 -6.04 -15.88
C GLU A 41 -35.78 -7.39 -15.14
N ASP A 42 -34.77 -8.21 -15.44
CA ASP A 42 -34.53 -9.47 -14.73
C ASP A 42 -33.99 -9.25 -13.32
N MET A 43 -33.43 -8.06 -13.06
CA MET A 43 -33.05 -7.62 -11.74
C MET A 43 -34.31 -7.08 -11.06
N LYS A 44 -34.78 -7.78 -10.04
CA LYS A 44 -35.90 -7.35 -9.19
C LYS A 44 -35.37 -6.29 -8.22
N ASP A 45 -35.51 -6.53 -6.92
CA ASP A 45 -35.00 -5.67 -5.85
C ASP A 45 -33.46 -5.75 -5.67
N GLU A 46 -32.73 -6.16 -6.72
CA GLU A 46 -31.28 -6.35 -6.69
C GLU A 46 -30.55 -5.22 -7.43
N VAL A 47 -29.43 -4.79 -6.85
CA VAL A 47 -28.53 -3.81 -7.46
C VAL A 47 -27.13 -4.39 -7.52
N ARG A 48 -26.51 -4.29 -8.69
CA ARG A 48 -25.12 -4.68 -8.93
C ARG A 48 -24.29 -3.44 -9.26
N VAL A 49 -23.30 -3.18 -8.42
CA VAL A 49 -22.33 -2.11 -8.64
C VAL A 49 -21.01 -2.72 -9.08
N THR A 50 -20.54 -2.34 -10.27
CA THR A 50 -19.23 -2.71 -10.80
C THR A 50 -18.32 -1.51 -10.74
N VAL A 51 -17.16 -1.65 -10.09
CA VAL A 51 -16.17 -0.57 -9.95
C VAL A 51 -14.86 -1.04 -10.57
N ILE A 52 -14.34 -0.23 -11.48
CA ILE A 52 -13.03 -0.42 -12.09
C ILE A 52 -12.17 0.77 -11.67
N ALA A 53 -11.24 0.52 -10.74
CA ALA A 53 -10.28 1.49 -10.26
C ALA A 53 -8.92 1.23 -10.91
N THR A 54 -8.36 2.25 -11.55
CA THR A 54 -7.07 2.23 -12.23
C THR A 54 -6.28 3.47 -11.84
N GLY A 55 -4.97 3.48 -12.13
CA GLY A 55 -4.10 4.62 -11.80
C GLY A 55 -3.48 4.58 -10.40
N PHE A 56 -3.36 3.39 -9.81
CA PHE A 56 -2.56 3.19 -8.60
C PHE A 56 -1.08 3.11 -8.99
N ASN A 57 -0.24 3.95 -8.39
CA ASN A 57 1.22 3.87 -8.52
C ASN A 57 1.79 3.09 -7.32
N ASP A 58 2.69 2.14 -7.56
CA ASP A 58 3.25 1.22 -6.55
C ASP A 58 4.54 1.75 -5.88
N ASP A 59 4.88 3.04 -6.07
CA ASP A 59 6.21 3.57 -5.76
C ASP A 59 6.51 3.77 -4.25
N GLU A 60 5.55 3.53 -3.36
CA GLU A 60 5.74 3.68 -1.90
C GLU A 60 6.02 2.37 -1.14
N LYS A 61 6.71 1.40 -1.76
CA LYS A 61 7.43 0.40 -0.96
C LYS A 61 8.70 1.03 -0.38
N VAL A 62 8.52 1.85 0.64
CA VAL A 62 9.60 2.39 1.48
C VAL A 62 10.32 1.20 2.11
N ALA A 63 11.46 0.83 1.55
CA ALA A 63 12.38 -0.10 2.20
C ALA A 63 12.72 0.45 3.60
N PRO A 64 12.68 -0.37 4.66
CA PRO A 64 12.96 0.11 6.01
C PRO A 64 14.43 0.53 6.07
N LYS A 65 14.67 1.86 6.11
CA LYS A 65 15.99 2.39 6.48
C LYS A 65 16.20 2.08 7.97
N PRO A 66 17.29 1.37 8.35
CA PRO A 66 17.60 1.16 9.75
C PRO A 66 17.72 2.51 10.46
N LYS A 67 16.93 2.71 11.52
CA LYS A 67 17.05 3.88 12.39
C LYS A 67 18.32 3.72 13.21
N GLU A 68 19.33 4.54 12.96
CA GLU A 68 20.43 4.75 13.91
C GLU A 68 19.87 5.39 15.17
N ILE A 69 19.91 4.65 16.27
CA ILE A 69 19.49 5.11 17.59
C ILE A 69 20.69 5.85 18.19
N SER A 70 20.83 7.14 17.91
CA SER A 70 21.72 8.01 18.67
C SER A 70 20.98 8.50 19.91
N ASN A 71 21.23 7.92 21.08
CA ASN A 71 21.04 8.62 22.36
C ASN A 71 21.94 8.05 23.46
N ILE A 72 22.57 8.99 24.17
CA ILE A 72 23.70 8.87 25.06
C ILE A 72 23.21 8.54 26.48
N THR A 73 23.81 7.58 27.18
CA THR A 73 23.82 7.57 28.65
C THR A 73 25.11 6.96 29.19
N LYS A 74 25.86 7.76 29.96
CA LYS A 74 27.11 7.43 30.66
C LYS A 74 26.97 6.16 31.51
N VAL A 75 27.94 5.25 31.39
CA VAL A 75 28.32 4.29 32.45
C VAL A 75 29.85 4.08 32.41
N PRO A 76 30.58 4.17 33.54
CA PRO A 76 32.03 4.02 33.56
C PRO A 76 32.49 2.56 33.79
N ALA A 77 33.78 2.34 33.48
CA ALA A 77 34.65 1.22 33.88
C ALA A 77 34.75 -0.02 32.96
N ALA A 78 35.70 0.09 32.03
CA ALA A 78 36.75 -0.87 31.66
C ALA A 78 36.38 -2.32 31.32
N ARG A 79 36.25 -2.58 30.02
CA ARG A 79 36.83 -3.77 29.37
C ARG A 79 37.61 -3.30 28.14
N PRO A 80 38.83 -3.80 27.88
CA PRO A 80 39.49 -3.49 26.62
C PRO A 80 38.70 -4.19 25.50
N ILE A 81 38.05 -3.39 24.66
CA ILE A 81 37.48 -3.85 23.41
C ILE A 81 38.67 -4.18 22.52
N VAL A 82 38.86 -5.47 22.21
CA VAL A 82 39.75 -5.89 21.13
C VAL A 82 39.11 -5.38 19.84
N THR A 83 39.65 -4.29 19.30
CA THR A 83 39.34 -3.80 17.96
C THR A 83 39.81 -4.86 16.97
N GLN A 84 38.88 -5.72 16.53
CA GLN A 84 39.10 -6.50 15.33
C GLN A 84 39.01 -5.53 14.14
N PRO A 85 40.01 -5.47 13.25
CA PRO A 85 39.93 -4.64 12.07
C PRO A 85 38.72 -5.10 11.23
N GLU A 86 37.91 -4.14 10.82
CA GLU A 86 36.66 -4.32 10.07
C GLU A 86 36.81 -5.10 8.77
N ASP A 87 38.03 -5.16 8.22
CA ASP A 87 38.38 -5.95 7.03
C ASP A 87 38.21 -7.47 7.20
N GLU A 88 38.13 -7.99 8.43
CA GLU A 88 37.99 -9.43 8.69
C GLU A 88 36.53 -9.93 8.61
N ILE A 89 35.55 -9.01 8.62
CA ILE A 89 34.11 -9.35 8.61
C ILE A 89 33.58 -9.50 7.17
N ASP A 90 34.20 -8.83 6.20
CA ASP A 90 33.75 -8.82 4.80
C ASP A 90 34.15 -10.07 3.99
N ILE A 91 35.05 -10.90 4.51
CA ILE A 91 35.45 -12.15 3.85
C ILE A 91 34.72 -13.35 4.47
N PRO A 92 33.94 -14.10 3.68
CA PRO A 92 33.34 -15.35 4.14
C PRO A 92 34.35 -16.31 4.77
N ALA A 93 33.94 -16.96 5.87
CA ALA A 93 34.82 -17.75 6.74
C ALA A 93 35.66 -18.83 6.01
N PHE A 94 35.22 -19.32 4.85
CA PHE A 94 35.95 -20.31 4.06
C PHE A 94 37.21 -19.74 3.36
N LEU A 95 37.24 -18.44 3.04
CA LEU A 95 38.38 -17.77 2.37
C LEU A 95 39.50 -17.40 3.36
N ARG A 96 39.17 -17.28 4.65
CA ARG A 96 40.11 -16.90 5.71
C ARG A 96 41.24 -17.93 5.92
N LYS A 97 41.00 -19.21 5.60
CA LYS A 97 41.90 -20.32 5.98
C LYS A 97 43.03 -20.59 4.97
N HIS A 98 43.02 -19.98 3.79
CA HIS A 98 44.01 -20.22 2.73
C HIS A 98 45.10 -19.13 2.60
N LYS A 99 45.06 -18.08 3.41
CA LYS A 99 46.17 -17.11 3.56
C LYS A 99 47.02 -17.46 4.78
N LYS A 100 47.89 -18.45 4.65
CA LYS A 100 49.09 -18.60 5.49
C LYS A 100 50.22 -19.22 4.68
#